data_AF-A0A7H8Z358-F1
#
_entry.id   AF-A0A7H8Z358-F1
#
_cell.length_a   1.000
_cell.length_b   1.000
_cell.length_c   1.000
_cell.angle_alpha   90.00
_cell.angle_beta   90.00
_cell.angle_gamma   90.00
#
_symmetry.space_group_name_H-M   'P 1'
#
loop_
_entity.id
_entity.type
_entity.pdbx_description
1 polymer ?
#
loop_
_entity_poly.entity_id
_entity_poly.type
_entity_poly.pdbx_seq_one_letter_code
_entity_poly.pdbx_strand_id
1 'polypeptide(L)'
;MPWWLALLNTSLGIISAGFGVVALIRPQTLDPSWDGESGGRFYPAMYAARGIPLGLLVAVVVWLDPARPLTLLVLVAAAVAQLGDVAIGVVHRVPGMVAFPLVVALLHLVTAACVL
;
A
#
# COMPACT_ATOMS: atom_id res chain seq x y z
N MET A 1 -8.49 6.71 -17.79
CA MET A 1 -7.05 6.94 -17.58
C MET A 1 -6.22 6.40 -18.74
N PRO A 2 -5.04 6.98 -19.04
CA PRO A 2 -4.02 6.39 -19.92
C PRO A 2 -3.56 5.00 -19.44
N TRP A 3 -3.29 4.07 -20.36
CA TRP A 3 -2.90 2.69 -20.06
C TRP A 3 -1.59 2.58 -19.24
N TRP A 4 -0.64 3.49 -19.46
CA TRP A 4 0.62 3.50 -18.73
C TRP A 4 0.42 3.87 -17.24
N LEU A 5 -0.54 4.75 -16.93
CA LEU A 5 -0.90 5.04 -15.54
C LEU A 5 -1.57 3.83 -14.88
N ALA A 6 -2.46 3.14 -15.60
CA ALA A 6 -3.05 1.90 -15.10
C ALA A 6 -1.96 0.86 -14.77
N LEU A 7 -0.99 0.65 -15.67
CA LEU A 7 0.13 -0.27 -15.44
C LEU A 7 0.98 0.12 -14.23
N LEU A 8 1.32 1.40 -14.07
CA LEU A 8 2.12 1.85 -12.93
C LEU A 8 1.36 1.63 -11.60
N ASN A 9 0.07 1.99 -11.55
CA ASN A 9 -0.76 1.76 -10.35
C ASN A 9 -0.93 0.28 -10.04
N THR A 10 -1.14 -0.56 -11.06
CA THR A 10 -1.18 -2.02 -10.90
C THR A 10 0.13 -2.55 -10.35
N SER A 11 1.27 -2.14 -10.91
CA SER A 11 2.58 -2.61 -10.48
C SER A 11 2.84 -2.24 -9.02
N LEU A 12 2.59 -0.97 -8.64
CA LEU A 12 2.78 -0.51 -7.27
C LEU A 12 1.76 -1.13 -6.30
N GLY A 13 0.52 -1.37 -6.72
CA GLY A 13 -0.49 -2.08 -5.95
C GLY A 13 -0.07 -3.51 -5.63
N ILE A 14 0.43 -4.24 -6.63
CA ILE A 14 0.94 -5.62 -6.47
C ILE A 14 2.17 -5.64 -5.55
N ILE A 15 3.13 -4.73 -5.75
CA ILE A 15 4.33 -4.67 -4.90
C ILE A 15 3.93 -4.36 -3.44
N SER A 16 2.99 -3.44 -3.23
CA SER A 16 2.49 -3.10 -1.89
C SER A 16 1.78 -4.29 -1.22
N ALA A 17 0.96 -5.04 -1.96
CA ALA A 17 0.38 -6.28 -1.48
C ALA A 17 1.47 -7.33 -1.15
N GLY A 18 2.52 -7.39 -1.98
CA GLY A 18 3.70 -8.22 -1.74
C GLY A 18 4.38 -7.91 -0.40
N PHE A 19 4.54 -6.63 -0.04
CA PHE A 19 5.04 -6.24 1.29
C PHE A 19 4.12 -6.72 2.43
N GLY A 20 2.80 -6.71 2.23
CA GLY A 20 1.85 -7.32 3.17
C GLY A 20 2.06 -8.82 3.33
N VAL A 21 2.34 -9.55 2.24
CA VAL A 21 2.67 -10.98 2.31
C VAL A 21 4.00 -11.21 3.02
N VAL A 22 5.03 -10.41 2.71
CA VAL A 22 6.33 -10.48 3.38
C VAL A 22 6.18 -10.23 4.88
N ALA A 23 5.35 -9.28 5.30
CA ALA A 23 5.06 -9.03 6.71
C ALA A 23 4.48 -10.27 7.44
N LEU A 24 3.71 -11.12 6.75
CA LEU A 24 3.19 -12.35 7.33
C LEU A 24 4.23 -13.47 7.42
N ILE A 25 5.12 -13.58 6.42
CA ILE A 25 6.14 -14.64 6.32
C ILE A 25 7.36 -14.31 7.18
N ARG A 26 7.77 -13.04 7.20
CA ARG A 26 8.90 -12.50 7.98
C ARG A 26 8.45 -11.31 8.85
N PRO A 27 7.68 -11.55 9.92
CA PRO A 27 7.19 -10.50 10.80
C PRO A 27 8.30 -9.60 11.39
N GLN A 28 9.54 -10.10 11.49
CA GLN A 28 10.70 -9.33 11.95
C GLN A 28 11.00 -8.10 11.09
N THR A 29 10.49 -8.02 9.86
CA THR A 29 10.65 -6.83 9.01
C THR A 29 9.84 -5.63 9.52
N LEU A 30 8.78 -5.87 10.29
CA LEU A 30 7.94 -4.83 10.88
C LEU A 30 8.13 -4.74 12.40
N ASP A 31 8.40 -5.87 13.06
CA ASP A 31 8.68 -5.94 14.50
C ASP A 31 10.03 -6.65 14.76
N PRO A 32 11.16 -5.93 14.69
CA PRO A 32 12.49 -6.51 14.89
C PRO A 32 12.70 -7.11 16.28
N SER A 33 11.91 -6.69 17.27
CA SER A 33 11.93 -7.22 18.64
C SER A 33 11.19 -8.55 18.80
N TRP A 34 10.56 -9.06 17.75
CA TRP A 34 9.75 -10.27 17.83
C TRP A 34 10.57 -11.52 18.19
N ASP A 35 10.22 -12.12 19.33
CA ASP A 35 10.85 -13.29 19.94
C ASP A 35 10.05 -14.59 19.72
N GLY A 36 8.94 -14.54 18.97
CA GLY A 36 8.13 -15.69 18.61
C GLY A 36 6.83 -15.87 19.40
N GLU A 37 6.52 -15.01 20.38
CA GLU A 37 5.24 -15.08 21.10
C GLU A 37 4.04 -14.70 20.22
N SER A 38 2.86 -15.26 20.55
CA SER A 38 1.61 -15.14 19.78
C SER A 38 1.10 -13.70 19.63
N GLY A 39 1.48 -12.81 20.55
CA GLY A 39 1.17 -11.36 20.49
C GLY A 39 1.96 -10.59 19.43
N GLY A 40 3.17 -11.04 19.06
CA GLY A 40 4.05 -10.32 18.13
C GLY A 40 3.62 -10.41 16.65
N ARG A 41 2.69 -11.32 16.31
CA ARG A 41 2.15 -11.43 14.94
C ARG A 41 0.95 -10.54 14.68
N PHE A 42 0.42 -9.86 15.71
CA PHE A 42 -0.76 -9.02 15.58
C PHE A 42 -0.53 -7.85 14.62
N TYR A 43 0.55 -7.09 14.82
CA TYR A 43 0.84 -5.90 14.01
C TYR A 43 1.13 -6.25 12.53
N PRO A 44 1.96 -7.28 12.23
CA PRO A 44 2.20 -7.69 10.86
C PRO A 44 0.96 -8.28 10.17
N ALA A 45 0.09 -8.98 10.93
CA ALA A 45 -1.20 -9.43 10.42
C ALA A 45 -2.15 -8.26 10.11
N MET A 46 -2.23 -7.26 10.97
CA MET A 46 -3.00 -6.04 10.74
C MET A 46 -2.50 -5.27 9.51
N TYR A 47 -1.18 -5.13 9.38
CA TYR A 47 -0.55 -4.51 8.22
C TYR A 47 -0.93 -5.25 6.93
N ALA A 48 -0.83 -6.57 6.92
CA ALA A 48 -1.18 -7.39 5.77
C ALA A 48 -2.68 -7.35 5.44
N ALA A 49 -3.55 -7.36 6.46
CA ALA A 49 -5.00 -7.34 6.31
C ALA A 49 -5.51 -6.08 5.61
N ARG A 50 -4.80 -4.95 5.74
CA ARG A 50 -5.10 -3.74 4.96
C ARG A 50 -4.33 -3.69 3.63
N GLY A 51 -3.03 -4.02 3.66
CA GLY A 51 -2.13 -3.80 2.52
C GLY A 51 -2.43 -4.72 1.34
N ILE A 52 -2.70 -6.00 1.60
CA ILE A 52 -2.97 -6.99 0.55
C ILE A 52 -4.27 -6.67 -0.18
N PRO A 53 -5.43 -6.56 0.49
CA PRO A 53 -6.68 -6.32 -0.23
C PRO A 53 -6.67 -4.99 -0.98
N LEU A 54 -6.14 -3.93 -0.38
CA LEU A 54 -6.13 -2.61 -0.99
C LEU A 54 -5.20 -2.54 -2.21
N GLY A 55 -4.00 -3.13 -2.12
CA GLY A 55 -3.06 -3.21 -3.24
C GLY A 55 -3.61 -4.01 -4.42
N LEU A 56 -4.27 -5.14 -4.14
CA LEU A 56 -4.95 -5.94 -5.17
C LEU A 56 -6.17 -5.21 -5.76
N LEU A 57 -6.94 -4.50 -4.94
CA LEU A 57 -8.10 -3.74 -5.41
C LEU A 57 -7.67 -2.62 -6.35
N VAL A 58 -6.59 -1.89 -6.03
CA VAL A 58 -5.98 -0.92 -6.95
C VAL A 58 -5.61 -1.60 -8.27
N ALA A 59 -4.93 -2.76 -8.20
CA ALA A 59 -4.48 -3.47 -9.38
C ALA A 59 -5.61 -3.89 -10.34
N VAL A 60 -6.82 -4.11 -9.81
CA VAL A 60 -8.00 -4.50 -10.58
C VAL A 60 -8.80 -3.28 -11.05
N VAL A 61 -9.11 -2.34 -10.15
CA VAL A 61 -10.07 -1.26 -10.41
C VAL A 61 -9.59 -0.31 -11.51
N VAL A 62 -8.27 -0.09 -11.61
CA VAL A 62 -7.67 0.80 -12.62
C VAL A 62 -7.86 0.30 -14.05
N TRP A 63 -8.23 -0.97 -14.25
CA TRP A 63 -8.56 -1.53 -15.56
C TRP A 63 -10.07 -1.66 -15.78
N LEU A 64 -10.82 -2.04 -14.74
CA LEU A 64 -12.26 -2.25 -14.85
C LEU A 64 -13.06 -0.95 -14.96
N ASP A 65 -12.63 0.08 -14.23
CA ASP A 65 -13.42 1.30 -14.08
C ASP A 65 -12.60 2.61 -14.13
N PRO A 66 -11.77 2.82 -15.18
CA PRO A 66 -10.65 3.76 -15.16
C PRO A 66 -10.96 5.26 -15.13
N ALA A 67 -12.23 5.66 -15.14
CA ALA A 67 -12.66 7.05 -15.17
C ALA A 67 -13.91 7.29 -14.31
N ARG A 68 -14.12 6.44 -13.30
CA ARG A 68 -15.33 6.47 -12.46
C ARG A 68 -15.02 6.71 -10.98
N PRO A 69 -16.03 7.13 -10.19
CA PRO A 69 -15.87 7.47 -8.79
C PRO A 69 -15.25 6.36 -7.94
N LEU A 70 -15.47 5.09 -8.30
CA LEU A 70 -14.89 3.95 -7.58
C LEU A 70 -13.36 3.94 -7.65
N THR A 71 -12.78 4.16 -8.82
CA THR A 71 -11.32 4.23 -9.00
C THR A 71 -10.74 5.38 -8.20
N LEU A 72 -11.39 6.56 -8.22
CA LEU A 72 -10.98 7.70 -7.40
C LEU A 72 -10.96 7.35 -5.90
N LEU A 73 -12.05 6.78 -5.40
CA LEU A 73 -12.17 6.37 -4.00
C LEU A 73 -11.07 5.39 -3.60
N VAL A 74 -10.83 4.36 -4.41
CA VAL A 74 -9.82 3.33 -4.13
C VAL A 74 -8.41 3.92 -4.17
N LEU A 75 -8.08 4.75 -5.16
CA LEU A 75 -6.76 5.38 -5.25
C LEU A 75 -6.49 6.32 -4.07
N VAL A 76 -7.49 7.12 -3.66
CA VAL A 76 -7.36 8.00 -2.49
C VAL A 76 -7.22 7.19 -1.21
N ALA A 77 -8.04 6.15 -1.01
CA ALA A 77 -7.94 5.27 0.16
C ALA A 77 -6.58 4.57 0.23
N ALA A 78 -6.07 4.08 -0.91
CA ALA A 78 -4.73 3.50 -1.04
C ALA A 78 -3.64 4.51 -0.70
N ALA A 79 -3.73 5.74 -1.22
CA ALA A 79 -2.78 6.80 -0.90
C ALA A 79 -2.78 7.12 0.60
N VAL A 80 -3.94 7.23 1.24
CA VAL A 80 -4.04 7.49 2.69
C VAL A 80 -3.41 6.37 3.50
N ALA A 81 -3.64 5.10 3.14
CA ALA A 81 -3.03 3.97 3.83
C ALA A 81 -1.49 4.02 3.77
N GLN A 82 -0.94 4.34 2.60
CA GLN A 82 0.50 4.49 2.36
C GLN A 82 1.08 5.71 3.08
N LEU A 83 0.37 6.84 3.12
CA LEU A 83 0.78 8.00 3.92
C LEU A 83 0.78 7.68 5.43
N GLY A 84 -0.10 6.79 5.88
CA GLY A 84 -0.03 6.23 7.23
C GLY A 84 1.27 5.47 7.48
N ASP A 85 1.75 4.67 6.52
CA ASP A 85 3.04 3.99 6.61
C ASP A 85 4.20 4.99 6.65
N VAL A 86 4.15 6.04 5.83
CA VAL A 86 5.12 7.13 5.85
C VAL A 86 5.17 7.77 7.23
N ALA A 87 4.02 8.12 7.81
CA ALA A 87 3.95 8.75 9.13
C ALA A 87 4.55 7.86 10.22
N ILE A 88 4.18 6.56 10.24
CA ILE A 88 4.72 5.57 11.18
C ILE A 88 6.23 5.41 10.96
N GLY A 89 6.68 5.28 9.72
CA GLY A 89 8.09 5.18 9.35
C GLY A 89 8.93 6.38 9.79
N VAL A 90 8.38 7.60 9.70
CA VAL A 90 9.03 8.81 10.20
C VAL A 90 9.11 8.81 11.73
N VAL A 91 8.00 8.55 12.42
CA VAL A 91 7.92 8.52 13.89
C VAL A 91 8.88 7.49 14.48
N HIS A 92 8.94 6.30 13.89
CA HIS A 92 9.77 5.19 14.35
C HIS A 92 11.14 5.13 13.68
N ARG A 93 11.51 6.12 12.85
CA ARG A 93 12.80 6.22 12.15
C ARG A 93 13.15 4.98 11.30
N VAL A 94 12.15 4.40 10.63
CA VAL A 94 12.28 3.26 9.74
C VAL A 94 12.25 3.75 8.29
N PRO A 95 13.39 4.08 7.65
CA PRO A 95 13.41 4.71 6.33
C PRO A 95 12.77 3.84 5.24
N GLY A 96 12.80 2.51 5.40
CA GLY A 96 12.14 1.57 4.50
C GLY A 96 10.61 1.73 4.44
N MET A 97 9.98 2.12 5.56
CA MET A 97 8.55 2.43 5.62
C MET A 97 8.19 3.85 5.14
N VAL A 98 9.20 4.65 4.80
CA VAL A 98 9.00 6.05 4.35
C VAL A 98 9.11 6.13 2.84
N ALA A 99 10.26 5.73 2.28
CA ALA A 99 10.60 6.05 0.89
C ALA A 99 9.63 5.41 -0.11
N PHE A 100 9.39 4.10 0.00
CA PHE A 100 8.55 3.38 -0.95
C PHE A 100 7.07 3.76 -0.82
N PRO A 101 6.44 3.74 0.38
CA PRO A 101 5.05 4.15 0.54
C PRO A 101 4.78 5.58 0.07
N LEU A 102 5.74 6.51 0.24
CA LEU A 102 5.60 7.88 -0.24
C LEU A 102 5.50 7.94 -1.77
N VAL A 103 6.36 7.23 -2.49
CA VAL A 103 6.31 7.16 -3.96
C VAL A 103 4.98 6.57 -4.43
N VAL A 104 4.51 5.51 -3.78
CA VAL A 104 3.22 4.87 -4.10
C VAL A 104 2.06 5.83 -3.86
N ALA A 105 2.03 6.52 -2.72
CA ALA A 105 1.00 7.49 -2.38
C ALA A 105 0.93 8.62 -3.41
N LEU A 106 2.09 9.20 -3.76
CA LEU A 106 2.17 10.28 -4.75
C LEU A 106 1.65 9.83 -6.11
N LEU A 107 2.01 8.63 -6.57
CA LEU A 107 1.52 8.12 -7.86
C LEU A 107 -0.01 7.91 -7.84
N HIS A 108 -0.56 7.33 -6.77
CA HIS A 108 -2.01 7.16 -6.62
C HIS A 108 -2.74 8.50 -6.65
N LEU A 109 -2.22 9.51 -5.94
CA LEU A 109 -2.80 10.86 -5.91
C LEU A 109 -2.70 11.58 -7.25
N VAL A 110 -1.56 11.50 -7.93
CA VAL A 110 -1.39 12.06 -9.28
C VAL A 110 -2.36 11.40 -10.25
N THR A 111 -2.51 10.08 -10.17
CA THR A 111 -3.46 9.34 -11.01
C THR A 111 -4.90 9.76 -10.70
N ALA A 112 -5.25 9.89 -9.41
CA ALA A 112 -6.56 10.37 -8.99
C ALA A 112 -6.83 11.79 -9.53
N ALA A 113 -5.86 12.70 -9.45
CA ALA A 113 -5.96 14.05 -10.01
C ALA A 113 -6.14 14.06 -11.54
N CYS A 114 -5.53 13.11 -12.26
CA CYS A 114 -5.68 12.99 -13.71
C CYS A 114 -7.02 12.39 -14.18
N VAL A 115 -7.80 11.77 -13.29
CA VAL A 115 -9.09 11.14 -13.62
C VAL A 115 -10.29 11.81 -12.94
N LEU A 116 -10.03 12.90 -12.20
CA LEU A 116 -11.02 13.89 -11.77
C LEU A 116 -11.48 14.73 -12.97
#